data_AF-A0A6P0SF41-F1
#
_entry.id   AF-A0A6P0SF41-F1
#
_cell.length_a   1.000
_cell.length_b   1.000
_cell.length_c   1.000
_cell.angle_alpha   90.00
_cell.angle_beta   90.00
_cell.angle_gamma   90.00
#
_symmetry.space_group_name_H-M   'P 1'
#
loop_
_entity.id
_entity.type
_entity.pdbx_description
1 polymer ?
#
loop_
_entity_poly.entity_id
_entity_poly.type
_entity_poly.pdbx_seq_one_letter_code
_entity_poly.pdbx_strand_id
1 'polypeptide(L)'
;MLSKKSPLIFAIYLLPACLACGNILLLDGWPLNHEGLSFFERVEVFRIAMQAGDFFPLWTPFAHNGYGSPFPFFYHRLYSTVVALIALLINSTYWSVKISIPLLLTCGAVGMHQTAKLMQLRPLSCMAAALLLIFANYTFTDWLIRGAVAEFSAFMLIPWLLYYGIKVIRGEPLSGIGLGLVTSLLFFAHSMIFYYAMLPIMVIFVLSFWDGKNKFIFLKQSAINWGVFL
;
A
#
# COMPACT_ATOMS: atom_id res chain seq x y z
N MET A 1 -16.75 8.48 -2.06
CA MET A 1 -17.02 9.40 -0.94
C MET A 1 -16.61 8.74 0.37
N LEU A 2 -15.52 9.19 0.97
CA LEU A 2 -15.09 8.76 2.31
C LEU A 2 -16.11 9.32 3.32
N SER A 3 -16.80 8.45 4.04
CA SER A 3 -17.71 8.83 5.14
C SER A 3 -16.97 9.72 6.15
N LYS A 4 -17.65 10.70 6.77
CA LYS A 4 -17.14 11.52 7.90
C LYS A 4 -16.49 10.70 9.04
N LYS A 5 -16.68 9.37 9.06
CA LYS A 5 -16.10 8.42 10.01
C LYS A 5 -14.70 7.88 9.61
N SER A 6 -14.17 8.19 8.43
CA SER A 6 -12.87 7.66 7.98
C SER A 6 -11.66 8.04 8.87
N PRO A 7 -11.54 9.28 9.40
CA PRO A 7 -10.41 9.61 10.27
C PRO A 7 -10.51 8.89 11.62
N LEU A 8 -11.73 8.67 12.12
CA LEU A 8 -11.95 7.94 13.37
C LEU A 8 -11.53 6.47 13.25
N ILE A 9 -11.85 5.82 12.13
CA ILE A 9 -11.45 4.43 11.87
C ILE A 9 -9.91 4.32 11.76
N PHE A 10 -9.26 5.29 11.10
CA PHE A 10 -7.81 5.32 11.02
C PHE A 10 -7.18 5.45 12.41
N ALA A 11 -7.67 6.37 13.25
CA ALA A 11 -7.18 6.56 14.62
C ALA A 11 -7.34 5.29 15.48
N ILE A 12 -8.42 4.54 15.31
CA ILE A 12 -8.66 3.28 16.05
C ILE A 12 -7.57 2.24 15.76
N TYR A 13 -7.09 2.14 14.51
CA TYR A 13 -6.08 1.14 14.12
C TYR A 13 -4.64 1.63 14.26
N LEU A 14 -4.44 2.94 14.41
CA LEU A 14 -3.11 3.50 14.64
C LEU A 14 -2.51 3.02 15.96
N LEU A 15 -3.31 2.97 17.04
CA LEU A 15 -2.84 2.49 18.35
C LEU A 15 -2.32 1.05 18.30
N PRO A 16 -3.07 0.02 17.84
CA PRO A 16 -2.56 -1.34 17.74
C PRO A 16 -1.39 -1.47 16.76
N ALA A 17 -1.34 -0.69 15.68
CA ALA A 17 -0.19 -0.65 14.78
C ALA A 17 1.07 -0.13 15.49
N CYS A 18 0.95 0.96 16.27
CA CYS A 18 2.06 1.47 17.08
C CYS A 18 2.49 0.48 18.17
N LEU A 19 1.55 -0.24 18.79
CA LEU A 19 1.86 -1.31 19.75
C LEU A 19 2.63 -2.47 19.10
N ALA A 20 2.21 -2.91 17.90
CA ALA A 20 2.91 -3.91 17.12
C ALA A 20 4.34 -3.46 16.75
N CYS A 21 4.53 -2.16 16.53
CA CYS A 21 5.83 -1.55 16.23
C CYS A 21 6.55 -0.97 17.46
N GLY A 22 6.11 -1.28 18.68
CA GLY A 22 6.57 -0.59 19.89
C GLY A 22 8.09 -0.62 20.05
N ASN A 23 8.72 -1.77 19.78
CA ASN A 23 10.17 -1.92 19.89
C ASN A 23 10.93 -0.99 18.94
N ILE A 24 10.52 -0.89 17.68
CA ILE A 24 11.20 0.03 16.76
C ILE A 24 10.94 1.47 17.18
N LEU A 25 9.74 1.83 17.62
CA LEU A 25 9.42 3.23 17.95
C LEU A 25 10.11 3.73 19.22
N LEU A 26 10.26 2.88 20.23
CA LEU A 26 10.75 3.25 21.55
C LEU A 26 12.26 3.05 21.73
N LEU A 27 12.86 2.09 21.02
CA LEU A 27 14.28 1.81 21.12
C LEU A 27 15.06 2.53 20.02
N ASP A 28 16.30 2.88 20.35
CA ASP A 28 17.25 3.39 19.37
C ASP A 28 17.82 2.26 18.52
N GLY A 29 18.12 2.60 17.27
CA GLY A 29 18.64 1.67 16.27
C GLY A 29 17.56 1.03 15.41
N TRP A 30 17.97 -0.02 14.70
CA TRP A 30 17.12 -0.80 13.81
C TRP A 30 17.37 -2.30 14.04
N PRO A 31 16.32 -3.14 14.04
CA PRO A 31 16.49 -4.59 14.19
C PRO A 31 17.38 -5.18 13.09
N LEU A 32 18.18 -6.17 13.47
CA LEU A 32 18.93 -6.97 12.49
C LEU A 32 17.95 -7.80 11.65
N ASN A 33 18.02 -7.66 10.33
CA ASN A 33 17.22 -8.39 9.35
C ASN A 33 18.02 -8.63 8.07
N HIS A 34 17.44 -9.40 7.15
CA HIS A 34 18.11 -9.78 5.91
C HIS A 34 18.47 -8.60 5.01
N GLU A 35 17.66 -7.53 4.99
CA GLU A 35 17.91 -6.32 4.19
C GLU A 35 18.84 -5.30 4.88
N GLY A 36 19.12 -5.45 6.19
CA GLY A 36 19.98 -4.58 6.97
C GLY A 36 19.56 -3.10 6.91
N LEU A 37 20.48 -2.24 6.46
CA LEU A 37 20.24 -0.79 6.29
C LEU A 37 19.83 -0.39 4.87
N SER A 38 19.70 -1.35 3.95
CA SER A 38 19.53 -1.05 2.52
C SER A 38 18.26 -0.25 2.21
N PHE A 39 17.14 -0.47 2.90
CA PHE A 39 15.94 0.31 2.65
C PHE A 39 16.04 1.74 3.22
N PHE A 40 16.84 2.00 4.27
CA PHE A 40 17.15 3.37 4.70
C PHE A 40 17.98 4.09 3.63
N GLU A 41 18.99 3.43 3.08
CA GLU A 41 19.78 3.95 1.96
C GLU A 41 18.87 4.27 0.76
N ARG A 42 17.97 3.36 0.39
CA ARG A 42 17.02 3.58 -0.72
C ARG A 42 16.12 4.79 -0.47
N VAL A 43 15.59 4.96 0.75
CA VAL A 43 14.80 6.16 1.10
C VAL A 43 15.65 7.43 1.05
N GLU A 44 16.88 7.37 1.55
CA GLU A 44 17.79 8.52 1.56
C GLU A 44 18.18 8.96 0.15
N VAL A 45 18.42 8.02 -0.76
CA VAL A 45 18.67 8.31 -2.18
C VAL A 45 17.50 9.07 -2.80
N PHE A 46 16.26 8.65 -2.54
CA PHE A 46 15.08 9.37 -3.02
C PHE A 46 14.94 10.74 -2.35
N ARG A 47 15.24 10.85 -1.05
CA ARG A 47 15.20 12.12 -0.31
C ARG A 47 16.19 13.13 -0.90
N ILE A 48 17.44 12.74 -1.12
CA ILE A 48 18.48 13.61 -1.71
C ILE A 48 18.09 14.04 -3.12
N ALA A 49 17.59 13.13 -3.95
CA ALA A 49 17.12 13.46 -5.30
C ALA A 49 15.99 14.50 -5.26
N MET A 50 14.99 14.30 -4.38
CA MET A 50 13.88 15.24 -4.23
C MET A 50 14.33 16.60 -3.68
N GLN A 51 15.32 16.65 -2.79
CA GLN A 51 15.92 17.92 -2.34
C GLN A 51 16.58 18.68 -3.49
N ALA A 52 17.13 17.97 -4.48
CA ALA A 52 17.69 18.55 -5.70
C ALA A 52 16.64 18.88 -6.78
N GLY A 53 15.34 18.68 -6.48
CA GLY A 53 14.24 18.91 -7.42
C GLY A 53 13.94 17.74 -8.37
N ASP A 54 14.63 16.61 -8.22
CA ASP A 54 14.35 15.38 -8.97
C ASP A 54 13.37 14.49 -8.17
N PHE A 55 12.08 14.61 -8.49
CA PHE A 55 11.03 13.80 -7.88
C PHE A 55 10.91 12.39 -8.49
N PHE A 56 11.62 12.10 -9.58
CA PHE A 56 11.55 10.83 -10.28
C PHE A 56 12.94 10.26 -10.58
N PRO A 57 13.79 10.05 -9.55
CA PRO A 57 15.16 9.61 -9.76
C PRO A 57 15.21 8.28 -10.50
N LEU A 58 16.00 8.25 -11.57
CA LEU A 58 16.28 7.05 -12.36
C LEU A 58 17.66 6.46 -12.03
N TRP A 59 18.58 7.32 -11.59
CA TRP A 59 19.96 6.99 -11.27
C TRP A 59 20.34 7.63 -9.94
N THR A 60 21.18 6.96 -9.17
CA THR A 60 21.85 7.56 -8.01
C THR A 60 23.36 7.54 -8.20
N PRO A 61 24.09 8.63 -7.91
CA PRO A 61 25.55 8.61 -7.90
C PRO A 61 26.14 8.00 -6.63
N PHE A 62 25.33 7.79 -5.59
CA PHE A 62 25.82 7.46 -4.23
C PHE A 62 26.02 5.97 -3.98
N ALA A 63 25.53 5.10 -4.86
CA ALA A 63 25.68 3.66 -4.74
C ALA A 63 27.06 3.18 -5.24
N HIS A 64 27.44 1.96 -4.85
CA HIS A 64 28.65 1.27 -5.30
C HIS A 64 29.92 2.14 -5.22
N ASN A 65 30.25 2.70 -4.06
CA ASN A 65 31.46 3.53 -3.87
C ASN A 65 31.57 4.74 -4.84
N GLY A 66 30.43 5.33 -5.23
CA GLY A 66 30.40 6.52 -6.09
C GLY A 66 30.33 6.25 -7.59
N TYR A 67 30.36 4.98 -8.04
CA TYR A 67 30.08 4.64 -9.43
C TYR A 67 28.60 4.79 -9.80
N GLY A 68 27.73 4.81 -8.79
CA GLY A 68 26.30 4.96 -8.95
C GLY A 68 25.55 3.67 -9.26
N SER A 69 24.24 3.80 -9.44
CA SER A 69 23.35 2.68 -9.73
C SER A 69 22.03 3.15 -10.32
N PRO A 70 21.45 2.39 -11.27
CA PRO A 70 20.10 2.62 -11.78
C PRO A 70 19.01 1.98 -10.89
N PHE A 71 19.33 1.56 -9.66
CA PHE A 71 18.34 0.92 -8.80
C PHE A 71 17.07 1.76 -8.57
N PRO A 72 17.10 3.12 -8.50
CA PRO A 72 15.88 3.90 -8.35
C PRO A 72 14.88 3.69 -9.49
N PHE A 73 15.36 3.26 -10.66
CA PHE A 73 14.52 2.90 -11.80
C PHE A 73 14.05 1.44 -11.77
N PHE A 74 14.96 0.49 -11.51
CA PHE A 74 14.66 -0.94 -11.64
C PHE A 74 14.02 -1.57 -10.41
N TYR A 75 14.25 -1.00 -9.22
CA TYR A 75 13.70 -1.53 -7.98
C TYR A 75 12.32 -0.94 -7.69
N HIS A 76 11.57 -1.58 -6.80
CA HIS A 76 10.26 -1.10 -6.36
C HIS A 76 10.36 0.30 -5.75
N ARG A 77 9.47 1.21 -6.17
CA ARG A 77 9.65 2.65 -5.92
C ARG A 77 8.67 3.21 -4.90
N LEU A 78 7.45 2.66 -4.79
CA LEU A 78 6.38 3.29 -4.02
C LEU A 78 6.81 3.62 -2.59
N TYR A 79 7.37 2.63 -1.88
CA TYR A 79 7.81 2.81 -0.50
C TYR A 79 8.86 3.91 -0.39
N SER A 80 9.95 3.82 -1.16
CA SER A 80 11.03 4.81 -1.11
C SER A 80 10.57 6.22 -1.49
N THR A 81 9.70 6.35 -2.50
CA THR A 81 9.14 7.65 -2.90
C THR A 81 8.26 8.26 -1.79
N VAL A 82 7.31 7.49 -1.24
CA VAL A 82 6.39 8.00 -0.22
C VAL A 82 7.12 8.33 1.07
N VAL A 83 8.03 7.46 1.52
CA VAL A 83 8.77 7.66 2.77
C VAL A 83 9.82 8.76 2.62
N ALA A 84 10.42 8.96 1.44
CA ALA A 84 11.28 10.10 1.19
C ALA A 84 10.54 11.44 1.31
N LEU A 85 9.29 11.53 0.82
CA LEU A 85 8.46 12.72 1.02
C LEU A 85 8.22 13.00 2.51
N ILE A 86 7.95 11.96 3.30
CA ILE A 86 7.85 12.08 4.76
C ILE A 86 9.19 12.58 5.34
N ALA A 87 10.31 12.06 4.85
CA ALA A 87 11.65 12.43 5.29
C ALA A 87 12.05 13.86 4.97
N LEU A 88 11.53 14.43 3.89
CA LEU A 88 11.67 15.87 3.62
C LEU A 88 10.93 16.71 4.66
N LEU A 89 9.72 16.30 5.04
CA LEU A 89 8.88 17.04 5.99
C LEU A 89 9.44 17.02 7.41
N ILE A 90 9.97 15.87 7.85
CA ILE A 90 10.50 15.71 9.22
C ILE A 90 12.03 15.87 9.30
N ASN A 91 12.69 16.09 8.15
CA ASN A 91 14.13 16.18 8.01
C ASN A 91 14.91 15.01 8.65
N SER A 92 14.37 13.79 8.54
CA SER A 92 14.99 12.59 9.11
C SER A 92 14.54 11.31 8.41
N THR A 93 15.44 10.67 7.66
CA THR A 93 15.18 9.36 7.04
C THR A 93 14.99 8.27 8.08
N TYR A 94 15.77 8.32 9.17
CA TYR A 94 15.67 7.37 10.27
C TYR A 94 14.26 7.33 10.87
N TRP A 95 13.73 8.48 11.28
CA TRP A 95 12.37 8.53 11.84
C TRP A 95 11.30 8.25 10.79
N SER A 96 11.51 8.66 9.53
CA SER A 96 10.52 8.48 8.46
C SER A 96 10.25 7.01 8.17
N VAL A 97 11.31 6.21 8.12
CA VAL A 97 11.16 4.77 7.97
C VAL A 97 10.44 4.20 9.19
N LYS A 98 10.86 4.55 10.42
CA LYS A 98 10.26 4.02 11.65
C LYS A 98 8.75 4.30 11.74
N ILE A 99 8.32 5.52 11.39
CA ILE A 99 6.89 5.89 11.41
C ILE A 99 6.12 5.35 10.19
N SER A 100 6.79 5.07 9.06
CA SER A 100 6.11 4.53 7.88
C SER A 100 5.49 3.14 8.12
N ILE A 101 6.14 2.29 8.93
CA ILE A 101 5.66 0.93 9.21
C ILE A 101 4.28 0.94 9.90
N PRO A 102 4.07 1.61 11.04
CA PRO A 102 2.75 1.67 11.66
C PRO A 102 1.72 2.41 10.79
N LEU A 103 2.11 3.39 9.97
CA LEU A 103 1.20 4.05 9.03
C LEU A 103 0.71 3.09 7.93
N LEU A 104 1.61 2.27 7.37
CA LEU A 104 1.26 1.25 6.39
C LEU A 104 0.40 0.13 6.99
N LEU A 105 0.74 -0.33 8.21
CA LEU A 105 -0.11 -1.27 8.96
C LEU A 105 -1.52 -0.72 9.15
N THR A 106 -1.63 0.54 9.56
CA THR A 106 -2.91 1.22 9.73
C THR A 106 -3.66 1.30 8.41
N CYS A 107 -2.99 1.67 7.32
CA CYS A 107 -3.57 1.71 5.98
C CYS A 107 -4.15 0.35 5.56
N GLY A 108 -3.38 -0.73 5.74
CA GLY A 108 -3.83 -2.09 5.46
C GLY A 108 -5.00 -2.53 6.34
N ALA A 109 -4.93 -2.25 7.64
CA ALA A 109 -5.99 -2.55 8.60
C ALA A 109 -7.31 -1.84 8.27
N VAL A 110 -7.24 -0.55 7.90
CA VAL A 110 -8.42 0.20 7.43
C VAL A 110 -8.98 -0.44 6.17
N GLY A 111 -8.14 -0.78 5.18
CA GLY A 111 -8.57 -1.46 3.96
C GLY A 111 -9.27 -2.79 4.25
N MET A 112 -8.71 -3.57 5.19
CA MET A 112 -9.28 -4.85 5.62
C MET A 112 -10.63 -4.66 6.32
N HIS A 113 -10.73 -3.69 7.23
CA HIS A 113 -12.00 -3.37 7.88
C HIS A 113 -13.07 -2.95 6.87
N GLN A 114 -12.72 -2.11 5.89
CA GLN A 114 -13.67 -1.68 4.87
C GLN A 114 -14.10 -2.84 3.97
N THR A 115 -13.18 -3.75 3.64
CA THR A 115 -13.48 -4.96 2.86
C THR A 115 -14.43 -5.88 3.63
N ALA A 116 -14.11 -6.18 4.90
CA ALA A 116 -14.97 -6.99 5.78
C ALA A 116 -16.37 -6.39 5.94
N LYS A 117 -16.45 -5.05 6.09
CA LYS A 117 -17.71 -4.34 6.16
C LYS A 117 -18.49 -4.41 4.84
N LEU A 118 -17.80 -4.31 3.71
CA LEU A 118 -18.39 -4.45 2.38
C LEU A 118 -18.97 -5.86 2.16
N MET A 119 -18.34 -6.87 2.77
CA MET A 119 -18.84 -8.25 2.85
C MET A 119 -19.94 -8.47 3.89
N GLN A 120 -20.45 -7.41 4.52
CA GLN A 120 -21.54 -7.45 5.50
C GLN A 120 -21.21 -8.26 6.76
N LEU A 121 -19.93 -8.36 7.13
CA LEU A 121 -19.55 -8.96 8.40
C LEU A 121 -19.99 -8.09 9.58
N ARG A 122 -20.16 -8.72 10.75
CA ARG A 122 -20.50 -8.02 12.00
C ARG A 122 -19.36 -7.07 12.40
N PRO A 123 -19.65 -5.94 13.09
CA PRO A 123 -18.63 -4.95 13.44
C PRO A 123 -17.39 -5.52 14.15
N LEU A 124 -17.59 -6.45 15.10
CA LEU A 124 -16.50 -7.13 15.80
C LEU A 124 -15.65 -7.98 14.86
N SER A 125 -16.27 -8.67 13.88
CA SER A 125 -15.55 -9.45 12.87
C SER A 125 -14.74 -8.56 11.93
N CYS A 126 -15.24 -7.38 11.57
CA CYS A 126 -14.48 -6.40 10.78
C CYS A 126 -13.25 -5.89 11.53
N MET A 127 -13.39 -5.64 12.84
CA MET A 127 -12.27 -5.24 13.70
C MET A 127 -11.27 -6.39 13.87
N ALA A 128 -11.75 -7.61 14.13
CA ALA A 128 -10.91 -8.79 14.25
C ALA A 128 -10.11 -9.04 12.97
N ALA A 129 -10.72 -8.94 11.78
CA ALA A 129 -10.02 -9.10 10.51
C ALA A 129 -8.89 -8.07 10.33
N ALA A 130 -9.13 -6.81 10.69
CA ALA A 130 -8.12 -5.76 10.63
C ALA A 130 -6.97 -5.98 11.62
N LEU A 131 -7.28 -6.38 12.86
CA LEU A 131 -6.27 -6.70 13.87
C LEU A 131 -5.45 -7.95 13.50
N LEU A 132 -6.10 -8.98 12.96
CA LEU A 132 -5.42 -10.18 12.48
C LEU A 132 -4.42 -9.86 11.37
N LEU A 133 -4.69 -8.89 10.50
CA LEU A 133 -3.73 -8.43 9.50
C LEU A 133 -2.51 -7.76 10.15
N ILE A 134 -2.73 -6.86 11.12
CA ILE A 134 -1.64 -6.19 11.87
C ILE A 134 -0.75 -7.22 12.55
N PHE A 135 -1.37 -8.19 13.23
CA PHE A 135 -0.67 -9.18 14.04
C PHE A 135 -0.38 -10.50 13.32
N ALA A 136 -0.58 -10.56 12.00
CA ALA A 136 -0.28 -11.76 11.24
C ALA A 136 1.21 -12.07 11.29
N ASN A 137 1.56 -13.34 11.49
CA ASN A 137 2.95 -13.79 11.54
C ASN A 137 3.73 -13.37 10.27
N TYR A 138 3.06 -13.46 9.12
CA TYR A 138 3.65 -13.03 7.86
C TYR A 138 3.98 -11.53 7.85
N THR A 139 3.08 -10.68 8.33
CA THR A 139 3.30 -9.22 8.41
C THR A 139 4.57 -8.91 9.18
N PHE A 140 4.75 -9.50 10.37
CA PHE A 140 5.98 -9.32 11.14
C PHE A 140 7.20 -9.91 10.47
N THR A 141 7.10 -11.13 9.96
CA THR A 141 8.23 -11.78 9.28
C THR A 141 8.73 -10.93 8.11
N ASP A 142 7.82 -10.29 7.38
CA ASP A 142 8.15 -9.54 6.18
C ASP A 142 8.88 -8.23 6.48
N TRP A 143 8.33 -7.37 7.34
CA TRP A 143 8.98 -6.09 7.63
C TRP A 143 10.08 -6.18 8.71
N LEU A 144 9.94 -7.07 9.70
CA LEU A 144 10.86 -7.14 10.85
C LEU A 144 12.02 -8.10 10.62
N ILE A 145 11.76 -9.32 10.11
CA ILE A 145 12.78 -10.36 9.97
C ILE A 145 13.46 -10.30 8.60
N ARG A 146 12.68 -10.13 7.53
CA ARG A 146 13.22 -9.98 6.17
C ARG A 146 13.65 -8.54 5.89
N GLY A 147 12.90 -7.55 6.38
CA GLY A 147 13.11 -6.15 6.02
C GLY A 147 12.59 -5.81 4.62
N ALA A 148 11.73 -6.64 4.05
CA ALA A 148 11.22 -6.51 2.68
C ALA A 148 10.08 -5.47 2.60
N VAL A 149 10.40 -4.21 2.86
CA VAL A 149 9.43 -3.11 2.96
C VAL A 149 8.61 -2.87 1.69
N ALA A 150 9.16 -3.18 0.52
CA ALA A 150 8.45 -3.12 -0.75
C ALA A 150 7.30 -4.15 -0.78
N GLU A 151 7.62 -5.40 -0.44
CA GLU A 151 6.67 -6.50 -0.35
C GLU A 151 5.60 -6.22 0.70
N PHE A 152 6.03 -5.79 1.89
CA PHE A 152 5.16 -5.40 2.99
C PHE A 152 4.17 -4.30 2.58
N SER A 153 4.66 -3.23 1.93
CA SER A 153 3.80 -2.13 1.47
C SER A 153 2.76 -2.60 0.45
N ALA A 154 3.13 -3.54 -0.43
CA ALA A 154 2.20 -4.14 -1.38
C ALA A 154 1.14 -5.01 -0.68
N PHE A 155 1.51 -5.80 0.33
CA PHE A 155 0.54 -6.56 1.13
C PHE A 155 -0.46 -5.67 1.86
N MET A 156 -0.05 -4.50 2.34
CA MET A 156 -0.97 -3.52 2.95
C MET A 156 -1.94 -2.89 1.94
N LEU A 157 -1.67 -2.99 0.64
CA LEU A 157 -2.58 -2.54 -0.43
C LEU A 157 -3.57 -3.61 -0.89
N ILE A 158 -3.31 -4.90 -0.64
CA ILE A 158 -4.19 -6.01 -1.05
C ILE A 158 -5.63 -5.86 -0.55
N PRO A 159 -5.90 -5.48 0.71
CA PRO A 159 -7.27 -5.28 1.17
C PRO A 159 -8.00 -4.19 0.36
N TRP A 160 -7.30 -3.12 -0.03
CA TRP A 160 -7.88 -2.08 -0.87
C TRP A 160 -8.18 -2.57 -2.29
N LEU A 161 -7.36 -3.47 -2.83
CA LEU A 161 -7.61 -4.11 -4.12
C LEU A 161 -8.92 -4.90 -4.09
N LEU A 162 -9.12 -5.70 -3.04
CA LEU A 162 -10.36 -6.46 -2.83
C LEU A 162 -11.56 -5.53 -2.62
N TYR A 163 -11.40 -4.49 -1.80
CA TYR A 163 -12.43 -3.48 -1.55
C TYR A 163 -12.94 -2.88 -2.87
N TYR A 164 -12.05 -2.30 -3.69
CA TYR A 164 -12.48 -1.68 -4.95
C TYR A 164 -12.91 -2.71 -5.99
N GLY A 165 -12.29 -3.89 -6.03
CA GLY A 165 -12.71 -4.99 -6.91
C GLY A 165 -14.18 -5.38 -6.68
N ILE A 166 -14.57 -5.59 -5.42
CA ILE A 166 -15.97 -5.92 -5.05
C ILE A 166 -16.92 -4.77 -5.44
N LYS A 167 -16.53 -3.52 -5.21
CA LYS A 167 -17.36 -2.35 -5.57
C LYS A 167 -17.58 -2.23 -7.08
N VAL A 168 -16.56 -2.52 -7.89
CA VAL A 168 -16.67 -2.53 -9.35
C VAL A 168 -17.68 -3.60 -9.80
N ILE A 169 -17.60 -4.82 -9.25
CA ILE A 169 -18.54 -5.90 -9.57
C ILE A 169 -19.97 -5.54 -9.17
N ARG A 170 -20.14 -4.83 -8.06
CA ARG A 170 -21.44 -4.33 -7.59
C ARG A 170 -21.96 -3.12 -8.39
N GLY A 171 -21.21 -2.61 -9.37
CA GLY A 171 -21.63 -1.47 -10.17
C GLY A 171 -21.64 -0.14 -9.41
N GLU A 172 -20.82 0.00 -8.38
CA GLU A 172 -20.76 1.26 -7.64
C GLU A 172 -20.03 2.34 -8.47
N PRO A 173 -20.56 3.58 -8.53
CA PRO A 173 -19.97 4.63 -9.34
C PRO A 173 -18.57 5.02 -8.86
N LEU A 174 -17.70 5.38 -9.81
CA LEU A 174 -16.31 5.78 -9.61
C LEU A 174 -15.39 4.72 -8.97
N SER A 175 -15.90 3.51 -8.69
CA SER A 175 -15.11 2.42 -8.10
C SER A 175 -13.94 1.98 -8.98
N GLY A 176 -14.07 2.09 -10.31
CA GLY A 176 -13.01 1.81 -11.27
C GLY A 176 -11.78 2.72 -11.12
N ILE A 177 -11.97 3.99 -10.72
CA ILE A 177 -10.85 4.91 -10.45
C ILE A 177 -10.06 4.44 -9.22
N GLY A 178 -10.78 4.05 -8.16
CA GLY A 178 -10.16 3.50 -6.95
C GLY A 178 -9.41 2.19 -7.23
N LEU A 179 -9.99 1.32 -8.05
CA LEU A 179 -9.33 0.09 -8.50
C LEU A 179 -8.05 0.42 -9.29
N GLY A 180 -8.14 1.29 -10.30
CA GLY A 180 -7.00 1.71 -11.11
C GLY A 180 -5.88 2.38 -10.30
N LEU A 181 -6.24 3.18 -9.28
CA LEU A 181 -5.27 3.77 -8.37
C LEU A 181 -4.56 2.69 -7.54
N VAL A 182 -5.31 1.78 -6.93
CA VAL A 182 -4.70 0.73 -6.09
C VAL A 182 -3.86 -0.25 -6.90
N THR A 183 -4.28 -0.60 -8.12
CA THR A 183 -3.46 -1.45 -9.01
C THR A 183 -2.17 -0.74 -9.42
N SER A 184 -2.22 0.56 -9.70
CA SER A 184 -1.02 1.36 -9.99
C SER A 184 -0.08 1.43 -8.80
N LEU A 185 -0.62 1.69 -7.60
CA LEU A 185 0.17 1.68 -6.36
C LEU A 185 0.80 0.30 -6.13
N LEU A 186 0.05 -0.78 -6.34
CA LEU A 186 0.55 -2.14 -6.16
C LEU A 186 1.68 -2.48 -7.13
N PHE A 187 1.57 -2.05 -8.39
CA PHE A 187 2.63 -2.20 -9.39
C PHE A 187 3.93 -1.52 -8.96
N PHE A 188 3.84 -0.26 -8.49
CA PHE A 188 5.01 0.47 -7.98
C PHE A 188 5.51 -0.02 -6.62
N ALA A 189 4.66 -0.66 -5.83
CA ALA A 189 5.00 -1.23 -4.53
C ALA A 189 5.78 -2.54 -4.66
N HIS A 190 5.29 -3.47 -5.49
CA HIS A 190 5.93 -4.76 -5.71
C HIS A 190 5.35 -5.45 -6.96
N SER A 191 6.08 -5.44 -8.06
CA SER A 191 5.60 -5.94 -9.37
C SER A 191 5.20 -7.42 -9.34
N MET A 192 5.89 -8.26 -8.56
CA MET A 192 5.53 -9.68 -8.41
C MET A 192 4.20 -9.86 -7.66
N ILE A 193 3.94 -9.08 -6.60
CA ILE A 193 2.67 -9.17 -5.87
C ILE A 193 1.56 -8.64 -6.76
N PHE A 194 1.80 -7.55 -7.49
CA PHE A 194 0.86 -7.07 -8.50
C PHE A 194 0.47 -8.18 -9.47
N TYR A 195 1.45 -8.89 -10.06
CA TYR A 195 1.19 -9.98 -10.99
C TYR A 195 0.29 -11.07 -10.37
N TYR A 196 0.64 -11.57 -9.18
CA TYR A 196 -0.15 -12.60 -8.49
C TYR A 196 -1.52 -12.10 -8.05
N ALA A 197 -1.64 -10.84 -7.62
CA ALA A 197 -2.90 -10.25 -7.21
C ALA A 197 -3.85 -9.95 -8.38
N MET A 198 -3.33 -9.78 -9.60
CA MET A 198 -4.16 -9.59 -10.79
C MET A 198 -4.86 -10.88 -11.24
N LEU A 199 -4.29 -12.06 -10.96
CA LEU A 199 -4.91 -13.34 -11.31
C LEU A 199 -6.33 -13.52 -10.71
N PRO A 200 -6.55 -13.40 -9.38
CA PRO A 200 -7.89 -13.55 -8.80
C PRO A 200 -8.83 -12.44 -9.29
N ILE A 201 -8.34 -11.21 -9.50
CA ILE A 201 -9.15 -10.13 -10.06
C ILE A 201 -9.62 -10.49 -11.47
N MET A 202 -8.72 -10.95 -12.34
CA MET A 202 -9.07 -11.37 -13.70
C MET A 202 -10.11 -12.50 -13.69
N VAL A 203 -9.94 -13.52 -12.85
CA VAL A 203 -10.92 -14.61 -12.69
C VAL A 203 -12.28 -14.06 -12.28
N ILE A 204 -12.32 -13.19 -11.27
CA ILE A 204 -13.57 -12.59 -10.79
C ILE A 204 -14.26 -11.77 -11.89
N PHE A 205 -13.50 -10.99 -12.67
CA PHE A 205 -14.05 -10.24 -13.80
C PHE A 205 -14.63 -11.18 -14.87
N VAL A 206 -13.89 -12.21 -15.28
CA VAL A 206 -14.36 -13.19 -16.28
C VAL A 206 -15.65 -13.87 -15.83
N LEU A 207 -15.70 -14.35 -14.57
CA LEU A 207 -16.91 -14.96 -14.00
C LEU A 207 -18.08 -13.98 -13.96
N SER A 208 -17.82 -12.71 -13.61
CA SER A 208 -18.84 -11.66 -13.59
C SER A 208 -19.42 -11.36 -14.98
N PHE A 209 -18.63 -11.49 -16.05
CA PHE A 209 -19.10 -11.35 -17.43
C PHE A 209 -19.88 -12.59 -17.91
N TRP A 210 -19.49 -13.78 -17.47
CA TRP A 210 -20.12 -15.05 -17.85
C TRP A 210 -21.54 -15.19 -17.29
N ASP A 211 -21.79 -14.74 -16.05
CA ASP A 211 -23.09 -14.85 -15.38
C ASP A 211 -24.22 -13.97 -16.00
N GLY A 212 -23.92 -13.21 -17.07
CA GLY A 212 -24.91 -12.53 -17.93
C GLY A 212 -25.66 -11.35 -17.31
N LYS A 213 -25.82 -11.31 -15.98
CA LYS A 213 -26.56 -10.28 -15.23
C LYS A 213 -25.84 -8.92 -15.18
N ASN A 214 -24.51 -8.89 -15.35
CA ASN A 214 -23.69 -7.68 -15.20
C ASN A 214 -23.31 -7.01 -16.52
N LYS A 215 -23.72 -7.54 -17.69
CA LYS A 215 -23.40 -6.94 -19.01
C LYS A 215 -23.88 -5.49 -19.14
N PHE A 216 -25.05 -5.17 -18.56
CA PHE A 216 -25.63 -3.83 -18.64
C PHE A 216 -25.01 -2.82 -17.68
N ILE A 217 -24.47 -3.25 -16.53
CA ILE A 217 -23.87 -2.36 -15.53
C ILE A 217 -22.56 -1.77 -16.06
N PHE A 218 -21.69 -2.60 -16.64
CA PHE A 218 -20.41 -2.14 -17.20
C PHE A 218 -20.56 -1.16 -18.35
N LEU A 219 -21.50 -1.40 -19.28
CA LEU A 219 -21.76 -0.48 -20.40
C LEU A 219 -22.33 0.87 -19.94
N LYS A 220 -23.24 0.87 -18.95
CA LYS A 220 -23.76 2.10 -18.33
C LYS A 220 -22.68 2.85 -17.54
N GLN A 221 -21.83 2.14 -16.82
CA GLN A 221 -20.73 2.72 -16.04
C GLN A 221 -19.67 3.34 -16.95
N SER A 222 -19.36 2.70 -18.08
CA SER A 222 -18.51 3.24 -19.13
C SER A 222 -19.12 4.53 -19.66
N ALA A 223 -20.39 4.52 -20.07
CA ALA A 223 -21.06 5.73 -20.54
C ALA A 223 -21.06 6.88 -19.50
N ILE A 224 -21.27 6.59 -18.21
CA ILE A 224 -21.23 7.60 -17.13
C ILE A 224 -19.82 8.12 -16.89
N ASN A 225 -18.80 7.25 -16.85
CA ASN A 225 -17.42 7.67 -16.60
C ASN A 225 -16.86 8.46 -17.79
N TRP A 226 -17.24 8.11 -19.03
CA TRP A 226 -16.82 8.85 -20.23
C TRP A 226 -17.62 10.14 -20.43
N GLY A 227 -18.89 10.19 -20.01
CA GLY A 227 -19.72 11.41 -20.05
C GLY A 227 -19.35 12.48 -19.01
N VAL A 228 -18.44 12.19 -18.07
CA VAL A 228 -17.85 13.18 -17.15
C VAL A 228 -16.61 13.84 -17.75
N PHE A 229 -16.08 13.32 -18.87
CA PHE A 229 -14.93 13.87 -19.60
C PHE A 229 -15.31 14.61 -20.90
N LEU A 230 -16.61 14.88 -21.12
CA LEU A 230 -17.14 15.77 -22.16
C LEU A 230 -17.93 16.90 -21.51
#